data_AF-A0A938HBJ7-F1
#
_entry.id   AF-A0A938HBJ7-F1
#
_cell.length_a   1.000
_cell.length_b   1.000
_cell.length_c   1.000
_cell.angle_alpha   90.00
_cell.angle_beta   90.00
_cell.angle_gamma   90.00
#
_symmetry.space_group_name_H-M   'P 1'
#
loop_
_entity.id
_entity.type
_entity.pdbx_description
1 polymer ?
#
loop_
_entity_poly.entity_id
_entity_poly.type
_entity_poly.pdbx_seq_one_letter_code
_entity_poly.pdbx_strand_id
1 'polypeptide(L)'
;MAFRWLACLCLGLCFISSPGIARAWGFMAHRYINESAVYLLPQPLLGYMLQYKDELRDRAVVADQRRAWDPQEAARHFIDLDQWGDSVFHCMPMNWGDAIRCYHEDSLREHGVLPWHTVTVYRRLVNAFAKGDAGAVCRHAADLGHYLADA
;
A
#
# COMPACT_ATOMS: atom_id res chain seq x y z
N MET A 1 -52.41 8.20 -32.85
CA MET A 1 -52.08 7.68 -31.51
C MET A 1 -50.87 6.74 -31.58
N ALA A 2 -49.67 7.23 -31.91
CA ALA A 2 -48.50 6.35 -32.12
C ALA A 2 -47.17 6.97 -31.65
N PHE A 3 -47.20 7.96 -30.74
CA PHE A 3 -46.00 8.71 -30.34
C PHE A 3 -45.72 8.70 -28.83
N ARG A 4 -46.35 7.79 -28.07
CA ARG A 4 -46.16 7.72 -26.60
C ARG A 4 -45.41 6.49 -26.12
N TRP A 5 -44.98 5.59 -27.02
CA TRP A 5 -44.30 4.35 -26.65
C TRP A 5 -42.78 4.36 -26.90
N LEU A 6 -42.24 5.31 -27.69
CA LEU A 6 -40.79 5.40 -27.96
C LEU A 6 -39.99 6.07 -26.83
N ALA A 7 -40.63 6.90 -25.99
CA ALA A 7 -39.94 7.59 -24.89
C ALA A 7 -39.59 6.66 -23.71
N CYS A 8 -40.29 5.52 -23.55
CA CYS A 8 -40.02 4.58 -22.45
C CYS A 8 -38.83 3.65 -22.73
N LEU A 9 -38.42 3.45 -23.98
CA LEU A 9 -37.30 2.57 -24.32
C LEU A 9 -35.93 3.23 -24.14
N CYS A 10 -35.82 4.56 -24.26
CA CYS A 10 -34.54 5.25 -24.06
C CYS A 10 -34.21 5.50 -22.57
N LEU A 11 -35.21 5.60 -21.69
CA LEU A 11 -35.00 5.79 -20.24
C LEU A 11 -34.65 4.50 -19.49
N GLY A 12 -35.02 3.33 -20.03
CA GLY A 12 -34.66 2.03 -19.45
C GLY A 12 -33.21 1.60 -19.73
N LEU A 13 -32.58 2.15 -20.77
CA LEU A 13 -31.20 1.80 -21.17
C LEU A 13 -30.12 2.63 -20.45
N CYS A 14 -30.45 3.77 -19.84
CA CYS A 14 -29.48 4.60 -19.11
C CYS A 14 -29.22 4.15 -17.65
N PHE A 15 -30.01 3.22 -17.09
CA PHE A 15 -29.81 2.75 -15.72
C PHE A 15 -28.87 1.54 -15.59
N ILE A 16 -28.41 0.95 -16.70
CA ILE A 16 -27.55 -0.26 -16.67
C ILE A 16 -26.05 0.11 -16.66
N SER A 17 -25.71 1.38 -16.88
CA SER A 17 -24.33 1.85 -16.98
C SER A 17 -23.93 2.83 -15.88
N SER A 18 -24.32 2.56 -14.63
CA SER A 18 -23.59 3.13 -13.50
C SER A 18 -22.35 2.27 -13.32
N PRO A 19 -21.12 2.76 -13.61
CA PRO A 19 -19.93 2.04 -13.21
C PRO A 19 -20.01 1.91 -11.69
N GLY A 20 -20.23 0.69 -11.19
CA GLY A 20 -20.15 0.44 -9.76
C GLY A 20 -18.78 0.91 -9.30
N ILE A 21 -18.72 1.63 -8.18
CA ILE A 21 -17.45 2.03 -7.57
C ILE A 21 -16.68 0.75 -7.30
N ALA A 22 -15.67 0.47 -8.12
CA ALA A 22 -14.79 -0.66 -7.91
C ALA A 22 -14.05 -0.38 -6.61
N ARG A 23 -14.44 -1.07 -5.53
CA ARG A 23 -13.71 -1.08 -4.25
C ARG A 23 -12.46 -1.94 -4.37
N ALA A 24 -11.64 -1.65 -5.37
CA ALA A 24 -10.45 -2.41 -5.73
C ALA A 24 -9.36 -2.32 -4.65
N TRP A 25 -9.43 -1.29 -3.82
CA TRP A 25 -8.45 -0.98 -2.78
C TRP A 25 -9.11 -0.84 -1.40
N GLY A 26 -8.34 -1.10 -0.34
CA GLY A 26 -8.80 -1.12 1.05
C GLY A 26 -8.55 -2.47 1.73
N PHE A 27 -9.09 -2.65 2.93
CA PHE A 27 -8.69 -3.74 3.84
C PHE A 27 -8.69 -5.15 3.23
N MET A 28 -9.68 -5.48 2.38
CA MET A 28 -9.71 -6.79 1.75
C MET A 28 -8.61 -6.96 0.69
N ALA A 29 -8.29 -5.90 -0.05
CA ALA A 29 -7.22 -5.92 -1.05
C ALA A 29 -5.85 -6.12 -0.38
N HIS A 30 -5.54 -5.37 0.68
CA HIS A 30 -4.27 -5.56 1.41
C HIS A 30 -4.15 -6.96 2.00
N ARG A 31 -5.23 -7.49 2.58
CA ARG A 31 -5.30 -8.87 3.08
C ARG A 31 -4.98 -9.88 1.98
N TYR A 32 -5.67 -9.75 0.84
CA TYR A 32 -5.50 -10.64 -0.30
C TYR A 32 -4.08 -10.56 -0.88
N ILE A 33 -3.53 -9.36 -1.07
CA ILE A 33 -2.18 -9.16 -1.59
C ILE A 33 -1.13 -9.78 -0.65
N ASN A 34 -1.22 -9.53 0.66
CA ASN A 34 -0.27 -10.07 1.63
C ASN A 34 -0.31 -11.60 1.68
N GLU A 35 -1.50 -12.21 1.71
CA GLU A 35 -1.64 -13.66 1.66
C GLU A 35 -1.10 -14.23 0.34
N SER A 36 -1.49 -13.62 -0.78
CA SER A 36 -1.10 -14.08 -2.13
C SER A 36 0.41 -13.99 -2.35
N ALA A 37 1.06 -12.95 -1.82
CA ALA A 37 2.50 -12.75 -1.95
C ALA A 37 3.33 -13.89 -1.35
N VAL A 38 2.82 -14.58 -0.32
CA VAL A 38 3.51 -15.72 0.30
C VAL A 38 3.78 -16.82 -0.72
N TYR A 39 2.81 -17.11 -1.59
CA TYR A 39 2.91 -18.17 -2.60
C TYR A 39 3.90 -17.86 -3.72
N LEU A 40 4.34 -16.60 -3.85
CA LEU A 40 5.31 -16.16 -4.85
C LEU A 40 6.76 -16.16 -4.34
N LEU A 41 6.97 -16.47 -3.05
CA LEU A 41 8.30 -16.48 -2.47
C LEU A 41 9.15 -17.65 -3.02
N PRO A 42 10.46 -17.47 -3.19
CA PRO A 42 11.35 -18.57 -3.51
C PRO A 42 11.53 -19.49 -2.29
N GLN A 43 11.91 -20.74 -2.54
CA GLN A 43 12.41 -21.60 -1.47
C GLN A 43 13.78 -21.08 -0.97
N PRO A 44 14.10 -21.17 0.34
CA PRO A 44 13.31 -21.79 1.42
C PRO A 44 12.27 -20.87 2.09
N LEU A 45 12.20 -19.59 1.70
CA LEU A 45 11.32 -18.59 2.33
C LEU A 45 9.84 -18.96 2.22
N LEU A 46 9.42 -19.53 1.09
CA LEU A 46 8.04 -20.01 0.92
C LEU A 46 7.64 -20.98 2.03
N GLY A 47 8.47 -22.00 2.31
CA GLY A 47 8.18 -22.99 3.35
C GLY A 47 8.08 -22.36 4.74
N TYR A 48 8.95 -21.41 5.06
CA TYR A 48 8.92 -20.68 6.32
C TYR A 48 7.67 -19.78 6.43
N MET A 49 7.39 -18.97 5.40
CA MET A 49 6.34 -17.95 5.44
C MET A 49 4.92 -18.52 5.34
N LEU A 50 4.75 -19.71 4.76
CA LEU A 50 3.45 -20.41 4.76
C LEU A 50 2.91 -20.66 6.17
N GLN A 51 3.79 -20.80 7.17
CA GLN A 51 3.41 -20.96 8.58
C GLN A 51 2.73 -19.71 9.16
N TYR A 52 2.98 -18.54 8.55
CA TYR A 52 2.49 -17.23 9.01
C TYR A 52 1.43 -16.63 8.08
N LYS A 53 0.99 -17.33 7.02
CA LYS A 53 0.12 -16.75 5.96
C LYS A 53 -1.14 -16.08 6.51
N ASP A 54 -1.80 -16.69 7.50
CA ASP A 54 -3.05 -16.17 8.05
C ASP A 54 -2.78 -14.94 8.93
N GLU A 55 -1.66 -14.94 9.67
CA GLU A 55 -1.24 -13.77 10.44
C GLU A 55 -0.84 -12.61 9.51
N LEU A 56 -0.12 -12.89 8.42
CA LEU A 56 0.24 -11.89 7.41
C LEU A 56 -1.02 -11.27 6.77
N ARG A 57 -2.00 -12.10 6.42
CA ARG A 57 -3.32 -11.65 5.96
C ARG A 57 -3.93 -10.72 6.98
N ASP A 58 -4.17 -11.20 8.20
CA ASP A 58 -4.96 -10.46 9.19
C ASP A 58 -4.27 -9.15 9.62
N ARG A 59 -2.94 -9.14 9.65
CA ARG A 59 -2.13 -7.97 10.00
C ARG A 59 -1.90 -6.99 8.87
N ALA A 60 -2.27 -7.33 7.63
CA ALA A 60 -2.11 -6.48 6.46
C ALA A 60 -2.81 -5.11 6.55
N VAL A 61 -3.63 -4.86 7.58
CA VAL A 61 -4.37 -3.60 7.80
C VAL A 61 -3.90 -2.84 9.04
N VAL A 62 -2.92 -3.39 9.78
CA VAL A 62 -2.48 -2.80 11.05
C VAL A 62 -1.76 -1.48 10.83
N ALA A 63 -1.07 -1.30 9.70
CA ALA A 63 -0.47 -0.02 9.33
C ALA A 63 -1.53 1.09 9.23
N ASP A 64 -2.63 0.88 8.49
CA ASP A 64 -3.74 1.83 8.47
C ASP A 64 -4.34 2.10 9.85
N GLN A 65 -4.47 1.06 10.68
CA GLN A 65 -4.99 1.22 12.03
C GLN A 65 -4.08 2.08 12.91
N ARG A 66 -2.75 2.06 12.70
CA ARG A 66 -1.79 2.89 13.45
C ARG A 66 -2.04 4.38 13.28
N ARG A 67 -2.68 4.82 12.20
CA ARG A 67 -3.06 6.23 11.99
C ARG A 67 -3.93 6.80 13.12
N ALA A 68 -4.62 5.95 13.87
CA ALA A 68 -5.43 6.38 15.01
C ALA A 68 -4.60 6.89 16.20
N TRP A 69 -3.30 6.56 16.31
CA TRP A 69 -2.45 6.94 17.45
C TRP A 69 -1.02 7.35 17.09
N ASP A 70 -0.52 7.04 15.89
CA ASP A 70 0.75 7.55 15.36
C ASP A 70 0.46 8.65 14.33
N PRO A 71 0.65 9.93 14.67
CA PRO A 71 0.36 11.04 13.76
C PRO A 71 1.26 11.04 12.51
N GLN A 72 2.39 10.33 12.55
CA GLN A 72 3.30 10.22 11.41
C GLN A 72 2.93 9.05 10.48
N GLU A 73 2.00 8.18 10.87
CA GLU A 73 1.69 7.00 10.08
C GLU A 73 1.07 7.37 8.73
N ALA A 74 0.16 8.35 8.69
CA ALA A 74 -0.55 8.74 7.47
C ALA A 74 0.40 9.05 6.30
N ALA A 75 1.48 9.79 6.55
CA ALA A 75 2.48 10.15 5.54
C ALA A 75 3.25 8.94 4.98
N ARG A 76 3.23 7.79 5.66
CA ARG A 76 3.98 6.59 5.25
C ARG A 76 3.24 5.74 4.21
N HIS A 77 2.02 6.12 3.82
CA HIS A 77 1.17 5.38 2.89
C HIS A 77 1.07 6.02 1.50
N PHE A 78 1.79 7.09 1.23
CA PHE A 78 1.80 7.71 -0.08
C PHE A 78 3.09 8.48 -0.33
N ILE A 79 3.26 8.90 -1.58
CA ILE A 79 4.12 9.99 -1.99
C ILE A 79 3.37 10.80 -3.05
N ASP A 80 3.21 12.09 -2.83
CA ASP A 80 2.62 13.02 -3.78
C ASP A 80 3.73 13.57 -4.68
N LEU A 81 3.93 12.92 -5.83
CA LEU A 81 4.98 13.28 -6.77
C LEU A 81 4.68 14.59 -7.52
N ASP A 82 3.41 14.99 -7.62
CA ASP A 82 2.99 16.16 -8.37
C ASP A 82 3.49 17.48 -7.74
N GLN A 83 3.89 17.43 -6.47
CA GLN A 83 4.38 18.58 -5.70
C GLN A 83 5.83 18.98 -6.04
N TRP A 84 6.58 18.08 -6.68
CA TRP A 84 8.03 18.22 -6.85
C TRP A 84 8.45 18.57 -8.29
N GLY A 85 7.46 18.78 -9.17
CA GLY A 85 7.64 19.12 -10.58
C GLY A 85 8.15 17.96 -11.45
N ASP A 86 8.09 18.14 -12.77
CA ASP A 86 8.27 17.05 -13.75
C ASP A 86 9.63 16.33 -13.66
N SER A 87 10.68 17.00 -13.20
CA SER A 87 12.00 16.38 -13.09
C SER A 87 12.12 15.35 -11.97
N VAL A 88 11.13 15.27 -11.06
CA VAL A 88 11.17 14.43 -9.85
C VAL A 88 11.46 12.96 -10.15
N PHE A 89 10.92 12.45 -11.26
CA PHE A 89 11.12 11.06 -11.71
C PHE A 89 12.59 10.72 -12.01
N HIS A 90 13.43 11.73 -12.22
CA HIS A 90 14.84 11.56 -12.55
C HIS A 90 15.78 12.07 -11.46
N CYS A 91 15.35 13.03 -10.64
CA CYS A 91 16.22 13.72 -9.69
C CYS A 91 15.94 13.41 -8.21
N MET A 92 14.79 12.82 -7.87
CA MET A 92 14.45 12.56 -6.47
C MET A 92 15.43 11.56 -5.83
N PRO A 93 16.09 11.92 -4.71
CA PRO A 93 17.04 11.03 -4.08
C PRO A 93 16.37 9.80 -3.46
N MET A 94 16.89 8.63 -3.80
CA MET A 94 16.43 7.36 -3.21
C MET A 94 16.86 7.19 -1.74
N ASN A 95 17.89 7.91 -1.30
CA ASN A 95 18.34 7.91 0.09
C ASN A 95 17.62 8.99 0.90
N TRP A 96 17.07 8.63 2.06
CA TRP A 96 16.37 9.54 2.95
C TRP A 96 17.21 10.75 3.39
N GLY A 97 18.47 10.51 3.74
CA GLY A 97 19.37 11.58 4.19
C GLY A 97 19.69 12.58 3.07
N ASP A 98 19.67 12.15 1.81
CA ASP A 98 19.87 13.02 0.65
C ASP A 98 18.58 13.76 0.32
N ALA A 99 17.43 13.07 0.39
CA ALA A 99 16.12 13.67 0.20
C ALA A 99 15.87 14.82 1.18
N ILE A 100 16.19 14.64 2.47
CA ILE A 100 16.06 15.72 3.48
C ILE A 100 16.93 16.93 3.11
N ARG A 101 18.15 16.71 2.59
CA ARG A 101 19.03 17.82 2.20
C ARG A 101 18.51 18.59 0.99
N CYS A 102 17.74 17.94 0.11
CA CYS A 102 17.16 18.57 -1.06
C CYS A 102 15.82 19.26 -0.78
N TYR A 103 14.95 18.65 0.03
CA TYR A 103 13.53 19.01 0.12
C TYR A 103 13.04 19.39 1.52
N HIS A 104 13.91 19.34 2.54
CA HIS A 104 13.56 19.45 3.96
C HIS A 104 12.62 18.34 4.46
N GLU A 105 12.80 17.94 5.72
CA GLU A 105 12.05 16.82 6.29
C GLU A 105 10.54 17.10 6.43
N ASP A 106 10.17 18.32 6.84
CA ASP A 106 8.77 18.68 7.06
C ASP A 106 7.95 18.61 5.77
N SER A 107 8.52 19.10 4.65
CA SER A 107 7.84 19.07 3.35
C SER A 107 7.71 17.64 2.81
N LEU A 108 8.73 16.79 3.00
CA LEU A 108 8.63 15.37 2.65
C LEU A 108 7.54 14.66 3.47
N ARG A 109 7.41 14.98 4.75
CA ARG A 109 6.36 14.41 5.61
C ARG A 109 4.97 14.89 5.25
N GLU A 110 4.82 16.14 4.85
CA GLU A 110 3.56 16.69 4.36
C GLU A 110 3.10 16.00 3.07
N HIS A 111 4.03 15.77 2.14
CA HIS A 111 3.75 15.22 0.82
C HIS A 111 4.04 13.71 0.68
N GLY A 112 4.20 13.01 1.80
CA GLY A 112 4.32 11.57 1.84
C GLY A 112 5.75 11.03 1.69
N VAL A 113 6.05 10.00 2.47
CA VAL A 113 7.38 9.40 2.64
C VAL A 113 7.42 7.89 2.35
N LEU A 114 6.38 7.36 1.70
CA LEU A 114 6.22 5.93 1.45
C LEU A 114 7.49 5.24 0.91
N PRO A 115 8.19 5.74 -0.12
CA PRO A 115 9.36 5.06 -0.68
C PRO A 115 10.47 4.82 0.35
N TRP A 116 10.76 5.82 1.19
CA TRP A 116 11.81 5.72 2.20
C TRP A 116 11.39 4.90 3.41
N HIS A 117 10.11 4.95 3.77
CA HIS A 117 9.57 4.10 4.85
C HIS A 117 9.55 2.63 4.47
N THR A 118 9.18 2.30 3.22
CA THR A 118 9.25 0.93 2.68
C THR A 118 10.65 0.34 2.81
N VAL A 119 11.69 1.10 2.45
CA VAL A 119 13.10 0.67 2.64
C VAL A 119 13.43 0.47 4.12
N THR A 120 12.93 1.32 5.00
CA THR A 120 13.12 1.21 6.44
C THR A 120 12.50 -0.08 7.00
N VAL A 121 11.27 -0.39 6.61
CA VAL A 121 10.57 -1.62 7.04
C VAL A 121 11.23 -2.87 6.47
N TYR A 122 11.66 -2.83 5.20
CA TYR A 122 12.47 -3.91 4.61
C TYR A 122 13.74 -4.20 5.43
N ARG A 123 14.50 -3.16 5.80
CA ARG A 123 15.70 -3.34 6.64
C ARG A 123 15.37 -3.91 8.02
N ARG A 124 14.24 -3.52 8.61
CA ARG A 124 13.75 -4.11 9.87
C ARG A 124 13.41 -5.59 9.72
N LEU A 125 12.77 -5.97 8.61
CA LEU A 125 12.48 -7.36 8.28
C LEU A 125 13.77 -8.19 8.15
N VAL A 126 14.75 -7.71 7.38
CA VAL A 126 16.07 -8.37 7.24
C VAL A 126 16.72 -8.56 8.61
N ASN A 127 16.72 -7.51 9.45
CA ASN A 127 17.29 -7.59 10.80
C ASN A 127 16.53 -8.56 11.72
N ALA A 128 15.21 -8.68 11.57
CA ALA A 128 14.41 -9.63 12.33
C ALA A 128 14.76 -11.08 11.96
N PHE A 129 14.93 -11.36 10.66
CA PHE A 129 15.44 -12.66 10.20
C PHE A 129 16.84 -12.96 10.75
N ALA A 130 17.76 -11.99 10.68
CA ALA A 130 19.12 -12.16 11.20
C ALA A 130 19.16 -12.46 12.70
N LYS A 131 18.18 -11.96 13.46
CA LYS A 131 18.04 -12.21 14.91
C LYS A 131 17.24 -13.45 15.26
N GLY A 132 16.61 -14.12 14.29
CA GLY A 132 15.71 -15.24 14.52
C GLY A 132 14.41 -14.85 15.24
N ASP A 133 14.01 -13.58 15.21
CA ASP A 133 12.80 -13.10 15.86
C ASP A 133 11.59 -13.29 14.94
N ALA A 134 10.94 -14.46 15.06
CA ALA A 134 9.78 -14.82 14.25
C ALA A 134 8.62 -13.82 14.37
N GLY A 135 8.38 -13.27 15.57
CA GLY A 135 7.29 -12.32 15.81
C GLY A 135 7.56 -10.97 15.12
N ALA A 136 8.81 -10.51 15.14
CA ALA A 136 9.23 -9.33 14.39
C ALA A 136 9.25 -9.58 12.87
N VAL A 137 9.62 -10.79 12.43
CA VAL A 137 9.56 -11.16 11.01
C VAL A 137 8.13 -11.06 10.50
N CYS A 138 7.16 -11.70 11.15
CA CYS A 138 5.77 -11.64 10.72
C CYS A 138 5.24 -10.19 10.74
N ARG A 139 5.58 -9.43 11.78
CA ARG A 139 5.21 -8.01 11.89
C ARG A 139 5.70 -7.18 10.72
N HIS A 140 7.01 -7.23 10.47
CA HIS A 140 7.62 -6.40 9.45
C HIS A 140 7.31 -6.89 8.04
N ALA A 141 7.05 -8.18 7.85
CA ALA A 141 6.58 -8.71 6.57
C ALA A 141 5.16 -8.22 6.24
N ALA A 142 4.23 -8.26 7.19
CA ALA A 142 2.88 -7.73 7.00
C ALA A 142 2.89 -6.22 6.75
N ASP A 143 3.68 -5.47 7.54
CA ASP A 143 3.85 -4.03 7.34
C ASP A 143 4.46 -3.74 5.95
N LEU A 144 5.51 -4.47 5.55
CA LEU A 144 6.14 -4.30 4.24
C LEU A 144 5.16 -4.59 3.09
N GLY A 145 4.40 -5.68 3.19
CA GLY A 145 3.39 -6.04 2.19
C GLY A 145 2.25 -5.03 2.11
N HIS A 146 1.88 -4.39 3.23
CA HIS A 146 0.94 -3.27 3.23
C HIS A 146 1.49 -2.07 2.45
N TYR A 147 2.66 -1.56 2.82
CA TYR A 147 3.23 -0.38 2.18
C TYR A 147 3.56 -0.60 0.69
N LEU A 148 3.97 -1.81 0.31
CA LEU A 148 4.14 -2.15 -1.11
C LEU A 148 2.82 -2.18 -1.89
N ALA A 149 1.70 -2.49 -1.23
CA ALA A 149 0.38 -2.47 -1.84
C ALA A 149 -0.22 -1.06 -1.93
N ASP A 150 0.28 -0.09 -1.15
CA ASP A 150 -0.07 1.33 -1.26
C ASP A 150 0.69 2.06 -2.39
N ALA A 151 1.81 1.50 -2.84
CA ALA A 151 2.77 2.14 -3.75
C ALA A 151 2.34 2.15 -5.22
#